data_AF-A0A838R081-F1
#
_entry.id   AF-A0A838R081-F1
#
_cell.length_a   1.000
_cell.length_b   1.000
_cell.length_c   1.000
_cell.angle_alpha   90.00
_cell.angle_beta   90.00
_cell.angle_gamma   90.00
#
_symmetry.space_group_name_H-M   'P 1'
#
loop_
_entity.id
_entity.type
_entity.pdbx_description
1 polymer ?
#
loop_
_entity_poly.entity_id
_entity_poly.type
_entity_poly.pdbx_seq_one_letter_code
_entity_poly.pdbx_strand_id
1 'polypeptide(L)'
;MTQSSGLRDINEFVSASPDDLMATAEELGIELPNEPPPEAWFAPEEGLSWISQLQRHLTANPNAVGDADAVLADLAEYREVLDTAKANDVRWHFAVDF
;
A
#
# COMPACT_ATOMS: atom_id res chain seq x y z
N MET A 1 17.25 14.84 -5.26
CA MET A 1 16.26 15.49 -4.36
C MET A 1 14.89 15.19 -4.94
N THR A 2 14.30 14.05 -4.57
CA THR A 2 12.96 13.67 -5.02
C THR A 2 11.98 14.56 -4.26
N GLN A 3 11.28 15.44 -4.97
CA GLN A 3 10.27 16.27 -4.32
C GLN A 3 9.21 15.35 -3.72
N SER A 4 9.00 15.47 -2.41
CA SER A 4 7.85 14.90 -1.73
C SER A 4 6.60 15.56 -2.30
N SER A 5 6.06 15.00 -3.38
CA SER A 5 4.63 15.14 -3.68
C SER A 5 3.91 14.82 -2.37
N GLY A 6 2.97 15.63 -1.89
CA GLY A 6 2.28 15.42 -0.60
C GLY A 6 1.44 14.12 -0.50
N LEU A 7 1.76 13.13 -1.31
CA LEU A 7 1.26 11.78 -1.36
C LEU A 7 1.90 10.99 -0.24
N ARG A 8 1.04 10.27 0.49
CA ARG A 8 1.46 9.26 1.47
C ARG A 8 2.32 8.19 0.78
N ASP A 9 3.33 7.67 1.44
CA ASP A 9 4.14 6.57 0.90
C ASP A 9 3.31 5.26 0.93
N ILE A 10 3.52 4.36 -0.05
CA ILE A 10 2.85 3.06 -0.07
C ILE A 10 3.17 2.25 1.19
N ASN A 11 4.39 2.38 1.70
CA ASN A 11 4.86 1.68 2.91
C ASN A 11 4.06 2.08 4.16
N GLU A 12 3.37 3.22 4.16
CA GLU A 12 2.50 3.62 5.26
C GLU A 12 1.17 2.83 5.28
N PHE A 13 0.82 2.15 4.19
CA PHE A 13 -0.33 1.25 4.12
C PHE A 13 0.05 -0.23 4.23
N VAL A 14 1.34 -0.53 4.34
CA VAL A 14 1.84 -1.88 4.53
C VAL A 14 1.70 -2.28 5.99
N SER A 15 1.12 -3.44 6.24
CA SER A 15 1.05 -4.03 7.57
C SER A 15 0.99 -5.55 7.49
N ALA A 16 1.27 -6.19 8.62
CA ALA A 16 1.22 -7.63 8.78
C ALA A 16 0.92 -7.95 10.25
N SER A 17 0.43 -9.16 10.51
CA SER A 17 0.25 -9.63 11.87
C SER A 17 1.62 -9.80 12.56
N PRO A 18 1.70 -9.66 13.90
CA PRO A 18 2.93 -9.95 14.65
C PRO A 18 3.50 -11.35 14.37
N ASP A 19 2.62 -12.34 14.20
CA ASP A 19 3.01 -13.72 13.92
C ASP A 19 3.65 -13.85 12.53
N ASP A 20 3.07 -13.21 11.51
CA ASP A 20 3.64 -13.18 10.16
C ASP A 20 4.99 -12.45 10.13
N LEU A 21 5.08 -11.30 10.82
CA LEU A 21 6.33 -10.55 10.93
C LEU A 21 7.43 -11.43 11.55
N MET A 22 7.11 -12.14 12.64
CA MET A 22 8.06 -13.05 13.30
C MET A 22 8.50 -14.18 12.37
N ALA A 23 7.57 -14.80 11.64
CA ALA A 23 7.89 -15.86 10.68
C ALA A 23 8.82 -15.36 9.57
N THR A 24 8.53 -14.21 8.96
CA THR A 24 9.39 -13.61 7.93
C THR A 24 10.77 -13.24 8.49
N ALA A 25 10.86 -12.72 9.71
CA ALA A 25 12.14 -12.39 10.33
C ALA A 25 13.00 -13.63 10.61
N GLU A 26 12.39 -14.73 11.08
CA GLU A 26 13.08 -16.00 11.27
C GLU A 26 13.64 -16.54 9.94
N GLU A 27 12.84 -16.50 8.87
CA GLU A 27 13.25 -16.94 7.54
C GLU A 27 14.42 -16.11 6.97
N LEU A 28 14.36 -14.79 7.14
CA LEU A 28 15.38 -13.87 6.63
C LEU A 28 16.60 -13.71 7.58
N GLY A 29 16.55 -14.31 8.77
CA GLY A 29 17.58 -14.15 9.81
C GLY A 29 17.69 -12.71 10.35
N ILE A 30 16.58 -11.98 10.39
CA ILE A 30 16.49 -10.59 10.87
C ILE A 30 15.97 -10.59 12.30
N GLU A 31 16.65 -9.89 13.21
CA GLU A 31 16.13 -9.64 14.56
C GLU A 31 15.07 -8.55 14.53
N LEU A 32 13.85 -8.87 14.96
CA LEU A 32 12.80 -7.89 15.19
C LEU A 32 13.00 -7.16 16.53
N PRO A 33 12.48 -5.93 16.66
CA PRO A 33 12.33 -5.31 17.98
C PRO A 33 11.46 -6.18 18.90
N ASN A 34 11.71 -6.08 20.22
CA ASN A 34 11.02 -6.89 21.24
C ASN A 34 9.48 -6.83 21.17
N GLU A 35 8.92 -5.73 20.67
CA GLU A 35 7.49 -5.56 20.40
C GLU A 35 7.33 -5.11 18.94
N PRO A 36 6.94 -6.02 18.00
CA PRO A 36 6.63 -5.62 16.64
C PRO A 36 5.41 -4.69 16.63
N PRO A 37 5.29 -3.79 15.62
CA PRO A 37 4.13 -2.92 15.51
C PRO A 37 2.84 -3.75 15.40
N PRO A 38 1.74 -3.30 15.99
CA PRO A 38 0.46 -3.98 15.83
C PRO A 38 0.01 -3.89 14.37
N GLU A 39 -0.72 -4.91 13.93
CA GLU A 39 -1.34 -4.92 12.61
C GLU A 39 -2.28 -3.72 12.46
N ALA A 40 -2.09 -2.98 11.37
CA ALA A 40 -2.86 -1.80 11.04
C ALA A 40 -3.90 -2.12 9.96
N TRP A 41 -5.14 -1.70 10.21
CA TRP A 41 -6.27 -1.88 9.31
C TRP A 41 -6.88 -0.53 8.95
N PHE A 42 -6.83 -0.18 7.67
CA PHE A 42 -7.25 1.12 7.14
C PHE A 42 -8.66 1.09 6.58
N ALA A 43 -9.34 2.25 6.60
CA ALA A 43 -10.63 2.37 5.94
C ALA A 43 -10.45 2.33 4.41
N PRO A 44 -11.37 1.70 3.65
CA PRO A 44 -11.32 1.68 2.19
C PRO A 44 -11.24 3.09 1.56
N GLU A 45 -11.90 4.07 2.15
CA GLU A 45 -11.88 5.47 1.70
C GLU A 45 -10.48 6.08 1.70
N GLU A 46 -9.63 5.70 2.67
CA GLU A 46 -8.25 6.18 2.75
C GLU A 46 -7.45 5.70 1.54
N GLY A 47 -7.59 4.42 1.18
CA GLY A 47 -6.93 3.83 0.01
C GLY A 47 -7.46 4.38 -1.30
N LEU A 48 -8.79 4.50 -1.45
CA LEU A 48 -9.41 5.08 -2.64
C LEU A 48 -8.96 6.54 -2.88
N SER A 49 -8.85 7.32 -1.80
CA SER A 49 -8.33 8.68 -1.84
C SER A 49 -6.87 8.72 -2.28
N TRP A 50 -6.05 7.81 -1.74
CA TRP A 50 -4.64 7.70 -2.10
C TRP A 50 -4.43 7.28 -3.56
N ILE A 51 -5.11 6.23 -4.02
CA ILE A 51 -5.09 5.76 -5.41
C ILE A 51 -5.49 6.88 -6.38
N SER A 52 -6.57 7.61 -6.07
CA SER A 52 -7.02 8.71 -6.94
C SER A 52 -5.98 9.81 -7.07
N GLN A 53 -5.22 10.09 -6.00
CA GLN A 53 -4.14 11.08 -6.04
C GLN A 53 -2.94 10.58 -6.85
N LEU A 54 -2.56 9.30 -6.72
CA LEU A 54 -1.51 8.70 -7.53
C LEU A 54 -1.86 8.68 -9.02
N GLN A 55 -3.08 8.24 -9.37
CA GLN A 55 -3.56 8.25 -10.75
C GLN A 55 -3.46 9.66 -11.35
N ARG A 56 -3.95 10.68 -10.62
CA ARG A 56 -3.85 12.08 -11.05
C ARG A 56 -2.40 12.53 -11.23
N HIS A 57 -1.51 12.17 -10.31
CA HIS A 57 -0.10 12.52 -10.38
C HIS A 57 0.58 11.88 -11.59
N LEU A 58 0.35 10.59 -11.84
CA LEU A 58 0.93 9.84 -12.95
C LEU A 58 0.38 10.29 -14.31
N THR A 59 -0.92 10.56 -14.42
CA THR A 59 -1.49 11.14 -15.65
C THR A 59 -0.88 12.51 -15.98
N ALA A 60 -0.57 13.32 -14.96
CA ALA A 60 0.08 14.61 -15.16
C ALA A 60 1.60 14.49 -15.39
N ASN A 61 2.23 13.41 -14.93
CA ASN A 61 3.68 13.21 -14.96
C ASN A 61 4.02 11.76 -15.40
N PRO A 62 3.72 11.38 -16.66
CA PRO A 62 3.88 9.98 -17.10
C PRO A 62 5.33 9.49 -17.07
N ASN A 63 6.32 10.40 -17.10
CA ASN A 63 7.74 10.05 -17.01
C ASN A 63 8.25 9.89 -15.56
N ALA A 64 7.37 9.98 -14.55
CA ALA A 64 7.74 9.78 -13.15
C ALA A 64 8.09 8.31 -12.82
N VAL A 65 7.64 7.38 -13.66
CA VAL A 65 7.91 5.94 -13.58
C VAL A 65 8.30 5.41 -14.95
N GLY A 66 8.87 4.20 -15.01
CA GLY A 66 9.31 3.59 -16.25
C GLY A 66 8.17 3.25 -17.23
N ASP A 67 7.02 2.83 -16.70
CA ASP A 67 5.83 2.47 -17.47
C ASP A 67 4.58 2.97 -16.74
N ALA A 68 4.15 4.19 -17.06
CA ALA A 68 3.01 4.81 -16.39
C ALA A 68 1.69 4.12 -16.72
N ASP A 69 1.53 3.56 -17.92
CA ASP A 69 0.30 2.89 -18.33
C ASP A 69 0.12 1.58 -17.56
N ALA A 70 1.19 0.81 -17.37
CA ALA A 70 1.17 -0.38 -16.52
C ALA A 70 0.82 -0.04 -15.07
N VAL A 71 1.47 0.97 -14.48
CA VAL A 71 1.16 1.38 -13.09
C VAL A 71 -0.27 1.92 -12.95
N LEU A 72 -0.78 2.64 -13.95
CA LEU A 72 -2.17 3.11 -13.95
C LEU A 72 -3.18 1.96 -14.02
N ALA A 73 -2.84 0.88 -14.74
CA ALA A 73 -3.65 -0.34 -14.79
C ALA A 73 -3.68 -1.04 -13.42
N ASP A 74 -2.53 -1.25 -12.78
CA ASP A 74 -2.46 -1.84 -11.42
C ASP A 74 -3.28 -1.01 -10.41
N LEU A 75 -3.16 0.32 -10.47
CA LEU A 75 -3.94 1.23 -9.61
C LEU A 75 -5.45 1.13 -9.87
N ALA A 76 -5.87 0.82 -11.10
CA ALA A 76 -7.28 0.58 -11.41
C ALA A 76 -7.77 -0.73 -10.77
N GLU A 77 -6.97 -1.80 -10.82
CA GLU A 77 -7.30 -3.06 -10.17
C GLU A 77 -7.39 -2.90 -8.64
N TYR A 78 -6.46 -2.18 -8.03
CA TYR A 78 -6.49 -1.90 -6.59
C TYR A 78 -7.76 -1.13 -6.20
N ARG A 79 -8.19 -0.20 -7.05
CA ARG A 79 -9.43 0.55 -6.84
C ARG A 79 -10.65 -0.37 -6.85
N GLU A 80 -10.73 -1.33 -7.76
CA GLU A 80 -11.85 -2.29 -7.83
C GLU A 80 -11.95 -3.13 -6.55
N VAL A 81 -10.81 -3.58 -6.03
CA VAL A 81 -10.74 -4.30 -4.75
C VAL A 81 -11.21 -3.41 -3.59
N LEU A 82 -10.76 -2.16 -3.52
CA LEU A 82 -11.15 -1.25 -2.44
C LEU A 82 -12.60 -0.77 -2.54
N ASP A 83 -13.15 -0.61 -3.75
CA ASP A 83 -14.57 -0.33 -3.93
C ASP A 83 -15.42 -1.51 -3.44
N THR A 84 -14.96 -2.75 -3.64
CA THR A 84 -15.59 -3.95 -3.08
C THR A 84 -15.48 -3.98 -1.56
N ALA A 85 -14.30 -3.68 -0.99
CA ALA A 85 -14.10 -3.60 0.45
C ALA A 85 -15.01 -2.56 1.09
N LYS A 86 -15.11 -1.37 0.46
CA LYS A 86 -16.02 -0.29 0.87
C LYS A 86 -17.48 -0.73 0.86
N ALA A 87 -17.93 -1.40 -0.20
CA ALA A 87 -19.31 -1.85 -0.33
C ALA A 87 -19.71 -2.85 0.78
N ASN A 88 -18.74 -3.50 1.41
CA ASN A 88 -18.94 -4.51 2.46
C ASN A 88 -18.44 -4.07 3.85
N ASP A 89 -18.02 -2.80 4.02
CA ASP A 89 -17.45 -2.28 5.28
C ASP A 89 -16.25 -3.10 5.81
N VAL A 90 -15.40 -3.56 4.89
CA VAL A 90 -14.20 -4.36 5.20
C VAL A 90 -12.97 -3.45 5.16
N ARG A 91 -12.12 -3.54 6.19
CA ARG A 91 -10.84 -2.82 6.25
C ARG A 91 -9.75 -3.53 5.46
N TRP A 92 -8.69 -2.81 5.14
CA TRP A 92 -7.60 -3.33 4.30
C TRP A 92 -6.23 -2.81 4.76
N HIS A 93 -5.18 -3.47 4.29
CA HIS A 93 -3.80 -2.99 4.25
C HIS A 93 -3.10 -3.70 3.09
N PHE A 94 -1.93 -3.21 2.67
CA PHE A 94 -1.05 -3.99 1.80
C PHE A 94 -0.34 -5.05 2.62
N ALA A 95 -0.38 -6.29 2.15
CA ALA A 95 0.48 -7.35 2.65
C ALA A 95 1.83 -7.28 1.92
N VAL A 96 2.90 -7.72 2.59
CA VAL A 96 4.17 -8.04 1.94
C VAL A 96 4.25 -9.54 1.86
N ASP A 97 4.44 -10.06 0.66
CA ASP A 97 4.69 -11.48 0.40
C ASP A 97 5.95 -11.55 -0.48
N PHE A 98 6.88 -12.44 -0.16
CA PHE A 98 8.24 -12.50 -0.72
C PHE A 98 8.47 -13.74 -1.58
#